data_AF-A0A382X0A4-F1
#
_entry.id   AF-A0A382X0A4-F1
#
_cell.length_a   1.000
_cell.length_b   1.000
_cell.length_c   1.000
_cell.angle_alpha   90.00
_cell.angle_beta   90.00
_cell.angle_gamma   90.00
#
_symmetry.space_group_name_H-M   'P 1'
#
loop_
_entity.id
_entity.type
_entity.pdbx_description
1 polymer ?
#
loop_
_entity_poly.entity_id
_entity_poly.type
_entity_poly.pdbx_seq_one_letter_code
_entity_poly.pdbx_strand_id
1 'polypeptide(L)'
;MFEILHELSNWIREFAETDWAILILFVTAFLESTISPIPPDPLLIPMGIINPSAAIWFAALCTLASVLGAVLGHWLGSRFGRPLLGRFVSESRIQSGESLFDKYGIWAVLVAA
;
A
#
# COMPACT_ATOMS: atom_id res chain seq x y z
N MET A 1 12.56 -3.06 -27.96
CA MET A 1 12.17 -3.78 -26.72
C MET A 1 13.30 -3.84 -25.71
N PHE A 2 14.52 -4.24 -26.10
CA PHE A 2 15.69 -4.22 -25.19
C PHE A 2 16.17 -2.81 -24.80
N GLU A 3 16.04 -1.80 -25.67
CA GLU A 3 16.42 -0.41 -25.36
C GLU A 3 15.55 0.22 -24.25
N ILE A 4 14.23 0.08 -24.34
CA ILE A 4 13.29 0.61 -23.33
C ILE A 4 13.58 0.04 -21.93
N LEU A 5 13.92 -1.25 -21.85
CA LEU A 5 14.26 -1.89 -20.58
C LEU A 5 15.59 -1.36 -20.02
N HIS A 6 16.57 -1.09 -20.88
CA HIS A 6 17.83 -0.48 -20.47
C HIS A 6 17.66 0.97 -20.02
N GLU A 7 16.87 1.78 -20.74
CA GLU A 7 16.57 3.16 -20.37
C GLU A 7 15.82 3.23 -19.03
N LEU A 8 14.82 2.38 -18.84
CA LEU A 8 14.06 2.30 -17.60
C LEU A 8 14.94 1.81 -16.43
N SER A 9 15.82 0.83 -16.66
CA SER A 9 16.78 0.38 -15.66
C SER A 9 17.76 1.49 -15.26
N ASN A 10 18.26 2.27 -16.22
CA ASN A 10 19.18 3.37 -15.93
C ASN A 10 18.47 4.48 -15.15
N TRP A 11 17.25 4.84 -15.56
CA TRP A 11 16.43 5.83 -14.86
C TRP A 11 16.14 5.41 -13.41
N ILE A 12 15.73 4.16 -13.20
CA ILE A 12 15.51 3.62 -11.84
C ILE A 12 16.79 3.65 -11.02
N ARG A 13 17.94 3.36 -11.63
CA ARG A 13 19.24 3.36 -10.94
C ARG A 13 19.66 4.77 -10.52
N GLU A 14 19.54 5.75 -11.41
CA GLU A 14 19.79 7.17 -11.11
C GLU A 14 18.82 7.68 -10.03
N PHE A 15 17.55 7.29 -10.12
CA PHE A 15 16.56 7.66 -9.13
C PHE A 15 16.84 7.03 -7.75
N ALA A 16 17.19 5.74 -7.71
CA ALA A 16 17.53 5.01 -6.49
C ALA A 16 18.76 5.55 -5.75
N GLU A 17 19.69 6.18 -6.48
CA GLU A 17 20.87 6.86 -5.92
C GLU A 17 20.55 8.26 -5.36
N THR A 18 19.33 8.77 -5.58
CA THR A 18 18.91 10.08 -5.10
C THR A 18 18.39 10.01 -3.66
N ASP A 19 18.69 11.02 -2.83
CA ASP A 19 18.20 11.13 -1.43
C ASP A 19 16.67 11.06 -1.32
N TRP A 20 15.96 11.46 -2.38
CA TRP A 20 14.50 11.42 -2.48
C TRP A 20 13.92 10.00 -2.60
N ALA A 21 14.70 9.01 -3.03
CA ALA A 21 14.21 7.65 -3.24
C ALA A 21 13.64 7.04 -1.96
N ILE A 22 14.31 7.25 -0.82
CA ILE A 22 13.90 6.76 0.49
C ILE A 22 12.58 7.41 0.92
N LEU A 23 12.45 8.72 0.75
CA LEU A 23 11.23 9.44 1.09
C LEU A 23 10.06 8.98 0.21
N ILE A 24 10.31 8.82 -1.09
CA ILE A 24 9.28 8.41 -2.04
C ILE A 24 8.85 6.97 -1.76
N LEU A 25 9.79 6.06 -1.44
CA LEU A 25 9.48 4.71 -0.98
C LEU A 25 8.55 4.71 0.25
N PHE A 26 8.86 5.56 1.23
CA PHE A 26 8.05 5.68 2.44
C PHE A 26 6.64 6.21 2.11
N VAL A 27 6.54 7.27 1.32
CA VAL A 27 5.26 7.90 0.98
C VAL A 27 4.40 6.97 0.13
N THR A 28 4.97 6.28 -0.86
CA THR A 28 4.21 5.34 -1.70
C THR A 28 3.72 4.14 -0.89
N ALA A 29 4.57 3.54 -0.05
CA ALA A 29 4.18 2.43 0.83
C ALA A 29 3.10 2.84 1.84
N PHE A 30 3.18 4.05 2.40
CA PHE A 30 2.18 4.60 3.30
C PHE A 30 0.84 4.84 2.58
N LEU A 31 0.88 5.46 1.41
CA LEU A 31 -0.32 5.79 0.63
C LEU A 31 -1.01 4.54 0.08
N GLU A 32 -0.25 3.54 -0.37
CA GLU A 32 -0.77 2.26 -0.82
C GLU A 32 -1.60 1.59 0.29
N SER A 33 -1.04 1.51 1.50
CA SER A 33 -1.73 0.93 2.66
C SER A 33 -2.93 1.76 3.13
N THR A 34 -2.94 3.08 2.90
CA THR A 34 -4.02 3.96 3.38
C THR A 34 -5.18 4.11 2.40
N ILE A 35 -4.90 4.36 1.11
CA ILE A 35 -5.90 4.70 0.08
C ILE A 35 -5.68 4.01 -1.27
N SER A 36 -4.67 3.14 -1.37
CA SER A 36 -4.34 2.28 -2.52
C SER A 36 -4.32 2.95 -3.92
N PRO A 37 -3.36 3.84 -4.23
CA PRO A 37 -3.18 4.31 -5.61
C PRO A 37 -1.97 3.70 -6.34
N ILE A 38 -0.79 3.56 -5.71
CA ILE A 38 0.46 3.19 -6.39
C ILE A 38 1.30 2.23 -5.52
N PRO A 39 1.72 1.06 -6.03
CA PRO A 39 2.55 0.11 -5.29
C PRO A 39 4.00 0.59 -5.11
N PRO A 40 4.66 0.30 -3.98
CA PRO A 40 6.06 0.63 -3.70
C PRO A 40 7.05 -0.36 -4.35
N ASP A 41 6.60 -1.55 -4.76
CA ASP A 41 7.44 -2.64 -5.29
C ASP A 41 8.34 -2.25 -6.47
N PRO A 42 7.87 -1.46 -7.47
CA PRO A 42 8.71 -1.02 -8.57
C PRO A 42 9.91 -0.19 -8.14
N LEU A 43 9.89 0.34 -6.91
CA LEU A 43 11.00 1.09 -6.31
C LEU A 43 11.81 0.22 -5.35
N LEU A 44 11.13 -0.54 -4.49
CA LEU A 44 11.76 -1.37 -3.45
C LEU A 44 12.69 -2.43 -4.04
N ILE A 45 12.22 -3.15 -5.07
CA ILE A 45 12.97 -4.23 -5.71
C ILE A 45 14.30 -3.74 -6.30
N PRO A 46 14.32 -2.73 -7.18
CA PRO A 46 15.59 -2.27 -7.75
C PRO A 46 16.50 -1.61 -6.72
N MET A 47 15.99 -0.87 -5.74
CA MET A 47 16.81 -0.33 -4.65
C MET A 47 17.50 -1.44 -3.86
N GLY A 48 16.80 -2.54 -3.60
CA GLY A 48 17.38 -3.73 -2.96
C GLY A 48 18.41 -4.46 -3.82
N ILE A 49 18.24 -4.49 -5.15
CA ILE A 49 19.21 -5.08 -6.08
C ILE A 49 20.46 -4.20 -6.21
N ILE A 50 20.30 -2.88 -6.26
CA ILE A 50 21.40 -1.91 -6.39
C ILE A 50 22.24 -1.86 -5.11
N ASN A 51 21.60 -1.90 -3.94
CA ASN A 51 22.28 -1.95 -2.66
C ASN A 51 21.77 -3.12 -1.79
N PRO A 52 22.27 -4.35 -2.04
CA PRO A 52 21.86 -5.54 -1.31
C PRO A 52 22.09 -5.45 0.20
N SER A 53 23.13 -4.71 0.62
CA SER A 53 23.44 -4.52 2.04
C SER A 53 22.35 -3.72 2.79
N ALA A 54 21.62 -2.85 2.07
CA ALA A 54 20.53 -2.04 2.61
C ALA A 54 19.13 -2.62 2.30
N ALA A 55 19.02 -3.73 1.57
CA ALA A 55 17.73 -4.30 1.15
C ALA A 55 16.79 -4.59 2.33
N ILE A 56 17.31 -5.16 3.42
CA ILE A 56 16.53 -5.43 4.64
C ILE A 56 16.06 -4.12 5.29
N TRP A 57 16.90 -3.07 5.24
CA TRP A 57 16.54 -1.77 5.78
C TRP A 57 15.42 -1.11 4.97
N PHE A 58 15.47 -1.16 3.63
CA PHE A 58 14.38 -0.68 2.77
C PHE A 58 13.08 -1.45 3.02
N ALA A 59 13.14 -2.78 3.18
CA ALA A 59 11.97 -3.60 3.50
C ALA A 59 11.37 -3.25 4.87
N ALA A 60 12.21 -3.02 5.89
CA ALA A 60 11.76 -2.58 7.21
C ALA A 60 11.09 -1.20 7.15
N LEU A 61 11.67 -0.26 6.40
CA LEU A 61 11.09 1.06 6.18
C LEU A 61 9.71 0.97 5.51
N CYS A 62 9.59 0.17 4.45
CA CYS A 62 8.34 -0.07 3.75
C CYS A 62 7.29 -0.71 4.67
N THR A 63 7.70 -1.66 5.51
CA THR A 63 6.83 -2.31 6.49
C THR A 63 6.31 -1.30 7.52
N LEU A 64 7.19 -0.47 8.07
CA LEU A 64 6.80 0.57 9.03
C LEU A 64 5.85 1.59 8.40
N ALA A 65 6.15 2.06 7.18
CA ALA A 65 5.29 2.96 6.43
C ALA A 65 3.90 2.35 6.19
N SER A 66 3.86 1.08 5.78
CA SER A 66 2.62 0.34 5.55
C SER A 66 1.81 0.15 6.83
N VAL A 67 2.44 -0.18 7.96
CA VAL A 67 1.75 -0.29 9.26
C VAL A 67 1.15 1.06 9.69
N LEU A 68 1.91 2.15 9.54
CA LEU A 68 1.40 3.50 9.84
C LEU A 68 0.23 3.88 8.93
N GLY A 69 0.32 3.52 7.65
CA GLY A 69 -0.77 3.71 6.69
C GLY A 69 -2.02 2.91 7.06
N ALA A 70 -1.87 1.65 7.48
CA ALA A 70 -2.97 0.80 7.91
C ALA A 70 -3.65 1.34 9.17
N VAL A 71 -2.87 1.86 10.13
CA VAL A 71 -3.41 2.51 11.34
C VAL A 71 -4.21 3.76 10.97
N LEU A 72 -3.69 4.60 10.07
CA LEU A 72 -4.40 5.78 9.59
C LEU A 72 -5.67 5.39 8.82
N GLY A 73 -5.58 4.41 7.93
CA GLY A 73 -6.70 3.87 7.16
C GLY A 73 -7.80 3.30 8.05
N HIS A 74 -7.43 2.57 9.11
CA HIS A 74 -8.37 2.06 10.10
C HIS A 74 -9.08 3.20 10.84
N TRP A 75 -8.33 4.22 11.27
CA TRP A 75 -8.90 5.40 11.93
C TRP A 75 -9.86 6.15 11.01
N LEU A 76 -9.46 6.40 9.76
CA LEU A 76 -10.32 7.03 8.75
C LEU A 76 -11.58 6.20 8.47
N GLY A 77 -11.44 4.88 8.35
CA GLY A 77 -12.55 3.95 8.15
C GLY A 77 -13.55 3.98 9.31
N SER A 78 -13.06 4.02 10.57
CA SER A 78 -13.91 4.10 11.75
C SER A 78 -14.72 5.41 11.82
N ARG A 79 -14.13 6.52 11.39
CA ARG A 79 -14.74 7.86 11.51
C ARG A 79 -15.63 8.21 10.32
N PHE A 80 -15.20 7.86 9.11
CA PHE A 80 -15.83 8.27 7.86
C PHE A 80 -16.50 7.13 7.09
N GLY A 81 -16.23 5.87 7.42
CA GLY A 81 -16.75 4.71 6.69
C GLY A 81 -18.28 4.66 6.64
N ARG A 82 -18.95 4.62 7.79
CA ARG A 82 -20.42 4.52 7.87
C ARG A 82 -21.16 5.73 7.27
N PRO A 83 -20.75 6.99 7.54
CA PRO A 83 -21.34 8.16 6.91
C PRO A 83 -21.16 8.21 5.38
N LEU A 84 -20.02 7.76 4.85
CA LEU A 84 -19.77 7.69 3.41
C LEU A 84 -20.55 6.54 2.76
N LEU A 85 -20.55 5.35 3.37
CA LEU A 85 -21.28 4.18 2.88
C LEU A 85 -22.79 4.44 2.79
N GLY A 86 -23.38 5.10 3.79
CA GLY A 86 -24.81 5.43 3.78
C GLY A 86 -25.25 6.38 2.65
N ARG A 87 -24.31 7.06 1.97
CA ARG A 87 -24.61 7.88 0.79
C ARG A 87 -24.69 7.09 -0.51
N PHE A 88 -23.98 5.96 -0.61
CA PHE A 88 -23.86 5.17 -1.84
C PHE A 88 -24.52 3.79 -1.76
N VAL A 89 -24.80 3.30 -0.55
CA VAL A 89 -25.30 1.94 -0.29
C VAL A 89 -26.53 2.00 0.62
N SER A 90 -27.52 1.14 0.35
CA SER A 90 -28.74 1.02 1.16
C SER A 90 -28.45 0.36 2.51
N GLU A 91 -29.17 0.74 3.57
CA GLU A 91 -28.98 0.16 4.91
C GLU A 91 -29.11 -1.37 4.93
N SER A 92 -30.02 -1.95 4.14
CA SER A 92 -30.19 -3.40 4.02
C SER A 92 -28.95 -4.14 3.51
N ARG A 93 -28.17 -3.51 2.62
CA ARG A 93 -26.92 -4.06 2.09
C ARG A 93 -25.78 -3.90 3.09
N ILE A 94 -25.77 -2.80 3.83
CA ILE A 94 -24.81 -2.57 4.92
C ILE A 94 -25.01 -3.64 6.01
N GLN A 95 -26.25 -3.87 6.46
CA GLN A 95 -26.58 -4.90 7.45
C GLN A 95 -26.24 -6.32 6.97
N SER A 96 -26.52 -6.63 5.71
CA SER A 96 -26.10 -7.92 5.11
C SER A 96 -24.58 -8.09 5.16
N GLY A 97 -23.82 -7.03 4.84
CA GLY A 97 -22.36 -7.01 4.95
C GLY A 97 -21.88 -7.21 6.39
N GLU A 98 -22.45 -6.48 7.34
CA GLU A 98 -22.16 -6.63 8.77
C GLU A 98 -22.41 -8.06 9.26
N SER A 99 -23.52 -8.70 8.85
CA SER A 99 -23.82 -10.09 9.21
C SER A 99 -22.79 -11.11 8.70
N LEU A 100 -22.17 -10.82 7.54
CA LEU A 100 -21.09 -11.66 7.00
C LEU A 100 -19.81 -11.49 7.81
N PHE A 101 -19.49 -10.26 8.22
CA PHE A 101 -18.35 -10.00 9.11
C PHE A 101 -18.58 -10.60 10.51
N ASP A 102 -19.79 -10.55 11.05
CA ASP A 102 -20.12 -11.18 12.35
C ASP A 102 -19.98 -12.71 12.30
N LYS A 103 -20.36 -13.33 11.17
CA LYS A 103 -20.35 -14.79 11.03
C LYS A 103 -18.97 -15.35 10.69
N TYR A 104 -18.22 -14.67 9.82
CA TYR A 104 -16.96 -15.19 9.27
C TYR A 104 -15.72 -14.41 9.73
N GLY A 105 -15.89 -13.23 10.35
CA GLY A 105 -14.79 -12.41 10.85
C GLY A 105 -13.77 -12.11 9.77
N ILE A 106 -12.50 -12.36 10.06
CA ILE A 106 -11.38 -12.13 9.14
C ILE A 106 -11.44 -12.99 7.88
N TRP A 107 -12.12 -14.14 7.92
CA TRP A 107 -12.28 -15.00 6.74
C TRP A 107 -13.13 -14.34 5.66
N ALA A 108 -14.06 -13.44 6.03
CA ALA A 108 -14.81 -12.66 5.06
C ALA A 108 -13.89 -11.74 4.24
N VAL A 109 -12.87 -11.16 4.88
CA VAL A 109 -11.88 -10.30 4.23
C VAL A 109 -11.00 -11.14 3.30
N LEU A 110 -10.51 -12.30 3.75
CA LEU A 110 -9.62 -13.16 2.95
C LEU A 110 -10.27 -13.72 1.69
N VAL A 111 -11.59 -13.96 1.70
CA VAL A 111 -12.33 -14.43 0.51
C VAL A 111 -12.63 -13.28 -0.46
N ALA A 112 -12.72 -12.05 0.05
CA ALA A 112 -13.01 -10.86 -0.74
C ALA A 112 -11.76 -10.21 -1.38
N ALA A 113 -10.60 -10.41 -0.75
CA ALA A 113 -9.29 -9.95 -1.22
C ALA A 113 -8.78 -10.80 -2.39
#